data_AF-A0A2W5UW14-F1
#
_entry.id   AF-A0A2W5UW14-F1
#
_cell.length_a   1.000
_cell.length_b   1.000
_cell.length_c   1.000
_cell.angle_alpha   90.00
_cell.angle_beta   90.00
_cell.angle_gamma   90.00
#
_symmetry.space_group_name_H-M   'P 1'
#
loop_
_entity.id
_entity.type
_entity.pdbx_description
1 polymer ?
#
loop_
_entity_poly.entity_id
_entity_poly.type
_entity_poly.pdbx_seq_one_letter_code
_entity_poly.pdbx_strand_id
1 'polypeptide(L)'
;MSLLERLKAQIAHDGPIAVPEFFTRCLHDPRDGYYATRPALGGLGGAGGDFITAPLVSQMFGELIGLWMIETWTRLGRPALFRLVEMGPGDGTLMSDLLRAARVAPDFLAAADVWLVEVSEPLKARQAQRLGDKPRWASRLDQVPAGAPMILVANELLDCLPARQFARTRDGWAERVIGLGEDGELAFGLRPLNPPP
;
A
#
# COMPACT_ATOMS: atom_id res chain seq x y z
N MET A 1 9.79 17.51 18.63
CA MET A 1 10.16 16.09 18.85
C MET A 1 9.94 15.34 17.56
N SER A 2 11.00 14.73 17.04
CA SER A 2 11.00 13.78 15.92
C SER A 2 10.26 12.48 16.30
N LEU A 3 9.92 11.67 15.29
CA LEU A 3 9.37 10.34 15.50
C LEU A 3 10.31 9.44 16.33
N LEU A 4 11.62 9.50 16.08
CA LEU A 4 12.59 8.73 16.85
C LEU A 4 12.52 9.06 18.35
N GLU A 5 12.51 10.34 18.70
CA GLU A 5 12.40 10.79 20.10
C GLU A 5 11.08 10.34 20.74
N ARG A 6 9.96 10.45 20.00
CA ARG A 6 8.65 9.98 20.47
C ARG A 6 8.61 8.47 20.70
N LEU A 7 9.20 7.69 19.80
CA LEU A 7 9.30 6.24 19.93
C LEU A 7 10.16 5.85 21.14
N LYS A 8 11.34 6.46 21.29
CA LYS A 8 12.23 6.20 22.43
C LYS A 8 11.54 6.54 23.76
N ALA A 9 10.86 7.68 23.83
CA ALA A 9 10.11 8.08 25.02
C ALA A 9 8.97 7.10 25.37
N GLN A 10 8.20 6.64 24.37
CA GLN A 10 7.16 5.64 24.59
C GLN A 10 7.75 4.32 25.05
N ILE A 11 8.78 3.81 24.39
CA ILE A 11 9.38 2.51 24.73
C ILE A 11 9.99 2.53 26.13
N ALA A 12 10.57 3.67 26.55
CA ALA A 12 11.07 3.84 27.90
C ALA A 12 9.96 3.81 28.97
N HIS A 13 8.75 4.26 28.64
CA HIS A 13 7.62 4.33 29.57
C HIS A 13 6.77 3.03 29.57
N ASP A 14 6.39 2.56 28.39
CA ASP A 14 5.41 1.49 28.18
C ASP A 14 6.07 0.12 27.89
N GLY A 15 7.37 0.12 27.59
CA GLY A 15 8.12 -1.06 27.18
C GLY A 15 8.16 -1.30 25.66
N PRO A 16 8.76 -2.42 25.21
CA PRO A 16 8.98 -2.70 23.81
C PRO A 16 7.69 -2.83 22.98
N ILE A 17 7.71 -2.26 21.78
CA ILE A 17 6.60 -2.31 20.82
C ILE A 17 6.80 -3.43 19.80
N ALA A 18 5.71 -3.94 19.21
CA ALA A 18 5.83 -4.96 18.18
C ALA A 18 6.46 -4.38 16.90
N VAL A 19 7.20 -5.19 16.14
CA VAL A 19 7.77 -4.79 14.84
C VAL A 19 6.72 -4.17 13.90
N PRO A 20 5.49 -4.74 13.77
CA PRO A 20 4.42 -4.12 13.00
C PRO A 20 4.09 -2.68 13.40
N GLU A 21 4.03 -2.42 14.70
CA GLU A 21 3.67 -1.10 15.22
C GLU A 21 4.76 -0.08 14.89
N PHE A 22 6.03 -0.46 15.11
CA PHE A 22 7.18 0.36 14.71
C PHE A 22 7.15 0.66 13.21
N PHE A 23 6.97 -0.38 12.38
CA PHE A 23 6.94 -0.28 10.93
C PHE A 23 5.81 0.65 10.44
N THR A 24 4.59 0.49 10.96
CA THR A 24 3.47 1.38 10.65
C THR A 24 3.76 2.83 11.00
N ARG A 25 4.39 3.11 12.14
CA ARG A 25 4.75 4.48 12.53
C ARG A 25 5.82 5.09 11.63
N CYS A 26 6.86 4.33 11.29
CA CYS A 26 7.90 4.76 10.34
C CYS A 26 7.32 5.09 8.95
N LEU A 27 6.27 4.37 8.54
CA LEU A 27 5.65 4.56 7.23
C LEU A 27 4.58 5.65 7.22
N HIS A 28 3.73 5.72 8.24
CA HIS A 28 2.47 6.47 8.21
C HIS A 28 2.32 7.52 9.32
N ASP A 29 3.32 7.75 10.18
CA ASP A 29 3.24 8.88 11.13
C ASP A 29 2.96 10.19 10.36
N PRO A 30 1.93 10.98 10.74
CA PRO A 30 1.53 12.15 9.95
C PRO A 30 2.60 13.25 9.83
N ARG A 31 3.60 13.27 10.71
CA ARG A 31 4.61 14.34 10.78
C ARG A 31 5.96 13.91 10.22
N ASP A 32 6.33 12.66 10.42
CA ASP A 32 7.66 12.15 10.12
C ASP A 32 7.63 10.84 9.31
N GLY A 33 6.45 10.26 9.09
CA GLY A 33 6.26 9.01 8.40
C GLY A 33 6.64 9.12 6.93
N TYR A 34 7.29 8.08 6.42
CA TYR A 34 7.83 8.06 5.07
C TYR A 34 6.77 8.36 4.00
N TYR A 35 5.65 7.62 3.96
CA TYR A 35 4.57 7.83 2.98
C TYR A 35 3.73 9.08 3.25
N ALA A 36 3.70 9.56 4.49
CA ALA A 36 2.95 10.75 4.87
C ALA A 36 3.66 12.04 4.43
N THR A 37 4.99 12.06 4.47
CA THR A 37 5.80 13.28 4.28
C THR A 37 6.60 13.30 2.97
N ARG A 38 6.78 12.14 2.32
CA ARG A 38 7.51 12.01 1.04
C ARG A 38 6.60 11.48 -0.07
N PRO A 39 5.73 12.31 -0.65
CA PRO A 39 4.79 11.87 -1.69
C PRO A 39 5.46 11.56 -3.03
N ALA A 40 6.72 11.96 -3.23
CA ALA A 40 7.53 11.63 -4.40
C ALA A 40 8.10 10.21 -4.28
N LEU A 41 7.21 9.22 -4.38
CA LEU A 41 7.59 7.81 -4.42
C LEU A 41 8.39 7.48 -5.67
N GLY A 42 8.06 8.11 -6.81
CA GLY A 42 8.88 8.16 -8.00
C GLY A 42 9.04 9.61 -8.43
N GLY A 43 10.26 10.03 -8.76
CA GLY A 43 10.45 11.26 -9.49
C GLY A 43 9.92 11.13 -10.92
N LEU A 44 9.71 12.26 -11.61
CA LEU A 44 9.25 12.26 -13.01
C LEU A 44 10.17 11.37 -13.86
N GLY A 45 9.59 10.33 -14.50
CA GLY A 45 10.34 9.40 -15.35
C GLY A 45 11.39 8.55 -14.63
N GLY A 46 11.22 8.29 -13.32
CA GLY A 46 12.17 7.54 -12.51
C GLY A 46 13.37 8.36 -12.00
N ALA A 47 13.43 9.67 -12.30
CA ALA A 47 14.52 10.54 -11.87
C ALA A 47 14.17 11.28 -10.57
N GLY A 48 14.82 10.90 -9.46
CA GLY A 48 14.78 11.64 -8.18
C GLY A 48 13.74 11.17 -7.16
N GLY A 49 13.20 9.96 -7.30
CA GLY A 49 12.41 9.30 -6.26
C GLY A 49 13.17 8.10 -5.68
N ASP A 50 12.86 7.76 -4.42
CA ASP A 50 13.49 6.65 -3.70
C ASP A 50 12.99 5.26 -4.18
N PHE A 51 11.95 5.18 -5.04
CA PHE A 51 11.43 3.93 -5.59
C PHE A 51 11.37 3.91 -7.13
N ILE A 52 11.74 2.75 -7.67
CA ILE A 52 11.46 2.32 -9.05
C ILE A 52 10.57 1.09 -8.93
N THR A 53 9.28 1.22 -9.26
CA THR A 53 8.33 0.10 -9.28
C THR A 53 8.08 -0.35 -10.73
N ALA A 54 7.59 -1.58 -10.94
CA ALA A 54 7.39 -2.12 -12.29
C ALA A 54 6.57 -1.21 -13.24
N PRO A 55 5.48 -0.54 -12.80
CA PRO A 55 4.76 0.44 -13.61
C PRO A 55 5.59 1.66 -14.04
N LEU A 56 6.56 2.08 -13.21
CA LEU A 56 7.42 3.23 -13.51
C LEU A 56 8.59 2.88 -14.44
N VAL A 57 8.96 1.59 -14.53
CA VAL A 57 10.00 1.10 -15.46
C VAL A 57 9.49 1.05 -16.89
N SER A 58 8.26 0.56 -17.09
CA SER A 58 7.67 0.41 -18.42
C SER A 58 6.16 0.45 -18.40
N GLN A 59 5.61 1.28 -19.28
CA GLN A 59 4.17 1.34 -19.57
C GLN A 59 3.58 -0.03 -19.97
N MET A 60 4.41 -0.93 -20.52
CA MET A 60 3.99 -2.26 -20.94
C MET A 60 3.43 -3.06 -19.76
N PHE A 61 3.95 -2.85 -18.55
CA PHE A 61 3.44 -3.52 -17.36
C PHE A 61 1.97 -3.16 -17.14
N GLY A 62 1.63 -1.86 -17.12
CA GLY A 62 0.25 -1.42 -16.94
C GLY A 62 -0.67 -1.80 -18.09
N GLU A 63 -0.16 -1.79 -19.33
CA GLU A 63 -0.92 -2.24 -20.50
C GLU A 63 -1.28 -3.73 -20.41
N LEU A 64 -0.33 -4.60 -20.03
CA LEU A 64 -0.57 -6.03 -19.89
C LEU A 64 -1.55 -6.35 -18.77
N ILE A 65 -1.45 -5.65 -17.63
CA ILE A 65 -2.44 -5.76 -16.55
C ILE A 65 -3.81 -5.32 -17.04
N GLY A 66 -3.91 -4.25 -17.83
CA GLY A 66 -5.19 -3.81 -18.40
C GLY A 66 -5.82 -4.82 -19.34
N LEU A 67 -5.03 -5.44 -20.22
CA LEU A 67 -5.51 -6.53 -21.08
C LEU A 67 -5.99 -7.74 -20.26
N TRP A 68 -5.25 -8.11 -19.21
CA TRP A 68 -5.67 -9.17 -18.28
C TRP A 68 -7.01 -8.83 -17.60
N MET A 69 -7.24 -7.58 -17.20
CA MET A 69 -8.50 -7.18 -16.59
C MET A 69 -9.68 -7.20 -17.57
N ILE A 70 -9.48 -6.81 -18.83
CA ILE A 70 -10.50 -6.90 -19.88
C ILE A 70 -10.90 -8.35 -20.13
N GLU A 71 -9.91 -9.24 -20.23
CA GLU A 71 -10.14 -10.68 -20.37
C GLU A 71 -10.87 -11.25 -19.15
N THR A 72 -10.45 -10.85 -17.94
CA THR A 72 -11.11 -11.27 -16.69
C THR A 72 -12.57 -10.81 -16.64
N TRP A 73 -12.86 -9.56 -16.98
CA TRP A 73 -14.22 -9.04 -17.09
C TRP A 73 -15.05 -9.81 -18.14
N THR A 74 -14.43 -10.19 -19.25
CA THR A 74 -15.07 -11.00 -20.28
C THR A 74 -15.46 -12.38 -19.74
N ARG A 75 -14.55 -13.04 -19.00
CA ARG A 75 -14.81 -14.32 -18.34
C ARG A 75 -15.86 -14.27 -17.24
N LEU A 76 -16.02 -13.10 -16.60
CA LEU A 76 -17.10 -12.85 -15.65
C LEU A 76 -18.47 -12.66 -16.32
N GLY A 77 -18.56 -12.82 -17.65
CA GLY A 77 -19.81 -12.68 -18.39
C GLY A 77 -20.14 -11.23 -18.75
N ARG A 78 -19.13 -10.34 -18.79
CA ARG A 78 -19.26 -8.93 -19.17
C ARG A 78 -20.33 -8.20 -18.33
N PRO A 79 -20.22 -8.23 -17.00
CA PRO A 79 -21.20 -7.55 -16.14
C PRO A 79 -21.30 -6.07 -16.51
N ALA A 80 -22.53 -5.55 -16.55
CA ALA A 80 -22.83 -4.15 -16.89
C ALA A 80 -22.26 -3.15 -15.86
N LEU A 81 -21.93 -3.64 -14.66
CA LEU A 81 -21.26 -2.90 -13.61
C LEU A 81 -20.27 -3.83 -12.90
N PHE A 82 -19.04 -3.38 -12.73
CA PHE A 82 -18.05 -4.04 -11.87
C PHE A 82 -17.14 -3.00 -11.20
N ARG A 83 -16.53 -3.38 -10.08
CA ARG A 83 -15.53 -2.57 -9.39
C ARG A 83 -14.16 -2.85 -9.99
N LEU A 84 -13.54 -1.81 -10.53
CA LEU A 84 -12.15 -1.82 -10.97
C LEU A 84 -11.31 -1.19 -9.86
N VAL A 85 -10.63 -2.00 -9.06
CA VAL A 85 -9.99 -1.54 -7.81
C VAL A 85 -8.48 -1.63 -7.92
N GLU A 86 -7.78 -0.56 -7.57
CA GLU A 86 -6.34 -0.60 -7.29
C GLU A 86 -6.10 -0.25 -5.81
N MET A 87 -5.34 -1.11 -5.12
CA MET A 87 -4.97 -0.92 -3.72
C MET A 87 -3.50 -0.50 -3.63
N GLY A 88 -3.24 0.63 -2.99
CA GLY A 88 -1.91 1.26 -2.97
C GLY A 88 -1.45 1.74 -4.35
N PRO A 89 -2.21 2.61 -5.04
CA PRO A 89 -1.94 3.00 -6.43
C PRO A 89 -0.69 3.86 -6.65
N GLY A 90 0.03 4.24 -5.59
CA GLY A 90 1.19 5.13 -5.69
C GLY A 90 0.81 6.47 -6.33
N ASP A 91 1.47 6.84 -7.42
CA ASP A 91 1.18 8.07 -8.16
C ASP A 91 0.07 7.92 -9.23
N GLY A 92 -0.56 6.75 -9.32
CA GLY A 92 -1.61 6.41 -10.27
C GLY A 92 -1.11 6.02 -11.67
N THR A 93 0.20 5.79 -11.87
CA THR A 93 0.76 5.40 -13.17
C THR A 93 0.15 4.09 -13.68
N LEU A 94 0.03 3.07 -12.83
CA LEU A 94 -0.55 1.78 -13.22
C LEU A 94 -2.00 1.92 -13.72
N MET A 95 -2.89 2.55 -12.95
CA MET A 95 -4.26 2.84 -13.39
C MET A 95 -4.30 3.66 -14.69
N SER A 96 -3.40 4.63 -14.85
CA SER A 96 -3.34 5.48 -16.04
C SER A 96 -3.05 4.65 -17.30
N ASP A 97 -2.03 3.80 -17.25
CA ASP A 97 -1.67 2.92 -18.36
C ASP A 97 -2.74 1.87 -18.64
N LEU A 98 -3.34 1.32 -17.59
CA LEU A 98 -4.46 0.38 -17.68
C LEU A 98 -5.64 0.99 -18.42
N LEU A 99 -6.11 2.17 -17.98
CA LEU A 99 -7.26 2.85 -18.58
C LEU A 99 -6.98 3.30 -20.01
N ARG A 100 -5.70 3.59 -20.34
CA ARG A 100 -5.27 3.90 -21.70
C ARG A 100 -5.33 2.66 -22.60
N ALA A 101 -4.81 1.52 -22.14
CA ALA A 101 -4.89 0.24 -22.86
C ALA A 101 -6.34 -0.21 -23.06
N ALA A 102 -7.18 -0.02 -22.04
CA ALA A 102 -8.59 -0.42 -22.06
C ALA A 102 -9.46 0.36 -23.06
N ARG A 103 -8.94 1.41 -23.73
CA ARG A 103 -9.65 2.09 -24.83
C ARG A 103 -10.01 1.17 -25.99
N VAL A 104 -9.32 0.03 -26.13
CA VAL A 104 -9.65 -1.00 -27.13
C VAL A 104 -10.95 -1.76 -26.82
N ALA A 105 -11.47 -1.64 -25.58
CA ALA A 105 -12.70 -2.28 -25.12
C ALA A 105 -13.66 -1.24 -24.49
N PRO A 106 -14.38 -0.45 -25.30
CA PRO A 106 -15.27 0.60 -24.80
C PRO A 106 -16.33 0.12 -23.80
N ASP A 107 -16.90 -1.07 -24.01
CA ASP A 107 -17.90 -1.66 -23.11
C ASP A 107 -17.34 -1.96 -21.72
N PHE A 108 -16.07 -2.39 -21.63
CA PHE A 108 -15.37 -2.58 -20.36
C PHE A 108 -15.22 -1.25 -19.63
N LEU A 109 -14.78 -0.20 -20.34
CA LEU A 109 -14.62 1.14 -19.76
C LEU A 109 -15.95 1.74 -19.30
N ALA A 110 -17.04 1.49 -20.02
CA ALA A 110 -18.37 1.94 -19.65
C ALA A 110 -18.92 1.23 -18.41
N ALA A 111 -18.58 -0.05 -18.23
CA ALA A 111 -19.00 -0.85 -17.07
C ALA A 111 -18.12 -0.65 -15.82
N ALA A 112 -16.92 -0.09 -15.97
CA ALA A 112 -15.94 0.05 -14.89
C ALA A 112 -16.31 1.19 -13.93
N ASP A 113 -16.58 0.85 -12.67
CA ASP A 113 -16.61 1.79 -11.56
C ASP A 113 -15.22 1.77 -10.88
N VAL A 114 -14.42 2.79 -11.13
CA VAL A 114 -12.99 2.81 -10.78
C VAL A 114 -12.78 3.29 -9.34
N TRP A 115 -12.10 2.49 -8.53
CA TRP A 115 -11.79 2.79 -7.13
C TRP A 115 -10.30 2.69 -6.84
N LEU A 116 -9.79 3.69 -6.13
CA LEU A 116 -8.41 3.74 -5.63
C LEU A 116 -8.44 3.68 -4.11
N VAL A 117 -7.81 2.66 -3.53
CA VAL A 117 -7.69 2.51 -2.07
C VAL A 117 -6.36 3.12 -1.63
N GLU A 118 -6.42 4.32 -1.07
CA GLU A 118 -5.27 5.15 -0.70
C GLU A 118 -5.54 5.91 0.61
N VAL A 119 -4.56 5.94 1.51
CA VAL A 119 -4.64 6.66 2.79
C VAL A 119 -3.94 8.02 2.74
N SER A 120 -2.97 8.21 1.84
CA SER A 120 -2.15 9.42 1.75
C SER A 120 -2.86 10.52 0.93
N GLU A 121 -3.30 11.59 1.60
CA GLU A 121 -3.91 12.76 0.94
C GLU A 121 -3.04 13.40 -0.16
N PRO A 122 -1.72 13.56 0.02
CA PRO A 122 -0.84 14.02 -1.06
C PRO A 122 -0.85 13.11 -2.30
N LEU A 123 -0.94 11.78 -2.13
CA LEU A 123 -0.99 10.84 -3.25
C LEU A 123 -2.36 10.89 -3.94
N LYS A 124 -3.46 10.98 -3.17
CA LYS A 124 -4.80 11.19 -3.75
C LYS A 124 -4.84 12.42 -4.66
N ALA A 125 -4.26 13.54 -4.23
CA ALA A 125 -4.19 14.76 -5.04
C ALA A 125 -3.41 14.55 -6.35
N ARG A 126 -2.29 13.83 -6.30
CA ARG A 126 -1.50 13.49 -7.51
C ARG A 126 -2.24 12.56 -8.46
N GLN A 127 -2.92 11.55 -7.92
CA GLN A 127 -3.74 10.62 -8.70
C GLN A 127 -4.89 11.36 -9.39
N ALA A 128 -5.56 12.28 -8.69
CA ALA A 128 -6.62 13.10 -9.27
C ALA A 128 -6.11 13.97 -10.42
N GLN A 129 -4.92 14.58 -10.29
CA GLN A 129 -4.28 15.32 -11.38
C GLN A 129 -3.98 14.44 -12.60
N ARG A 130 -3.54 13.19 -12.37
CA ARG A 130 -3.18 12.25 -13.44
C ARG A 130 -4.40 11.62 -14.13
N LEU A 131 -5.42 11.25 -13.36
CA LEU A 131 -6.54 10.41 -13.82
C LEU A 131 -7.84 11.20 -14.08
N GLY A 132 -7.89 12.47 -13.65
CA GLY A 132 -9.08 13.32 -13.75
C GLY A 132 -10.21 12.82 -12.85
N ASP A 133 -11.46 13.03 -13.29
CA ASP A 133 -12.66 12.77 -12.50
C ASP A 133 -13.15 11.30 -12.56
N LYS A 134 -12.38 10.40 -13.17
CA LYS A 134 -12.78 8.99 -13.34
C LYS A 134 -12.80 8.17 -12.04
N PRO A 135 -11.72 8.16 -11.24
CA PRO A 135 -11.67 7.32 -10.05
C PRO A 135 -12.43 7.92 -8.85
N ARG A 136 -12.83 7.03 -7.95
CA ARG A 136 -13.27 7.35 -6.59
C ARG A 136 -12.22 6.87 -5.60
N TRP A 137 -12.12 7.52 -4.45
CA TRP A 137 -11.14 7.18 -3.42
C TRP A 137 -11.81 6.57 -2.19
N ALA A 138 -11.18 5.56 -1.65
CA ALA A 138 -11.49 4.96 -0.36
C ALA A 138 -10.21 4.91 0.49
N SER A 139 -10.32 5.07 1.81
CA SER A 139 -9.17 4.86 2.70
C SER A 139 -8.98 3.40 3.09
N ARG A 140 -9.98 2.56 2.84
CA ARG A 140 -10.00 1.12 3.15
C ARG A 140 -10.78 0.36 2.09
N LEU A 141 -10.39 -0.90 1.86
CA LEU A 141 -11.07 -1.74 0.88
C LEU A 141 -12.56 -1.97 1.21
N ASP A 142 -12.92 -2.03 2.49
CA ASP A 142 -14.31 -2.22 2.96
C ASP A 142 -15.25 -1.03 2.69
N GLN A 143 -14.70 0.12 2.27
CA GLN A 143 -15.49 1.28 1.83
C GLN A 143 -15.83 1.21 0.34
N VAL A 144 -15.20 0.33 -0.42
CA VAL A 144 -15.58 0.08 -1.82
C VAL A 144 -16.93 -0.63 -1.83
N PRO A 145 -17.97 -0.10 -2.52
CA PRO A 145 -19.31 -0.66 -2.46
C PRO A 145 -19.37 -2.12 -2.93
N ALA A 146 -19.94 -2.98 -2.09
CA ALA A 146 -20.28 -4.36 -2.44
C ALA A 146 -21.41 -4.43 -3.48
N GLY A 147 -21.85 -5.66 -3.81
CA GLY A 147 -23.01 -5.89 -4.68
C GLY A 147 -22.74 -5.85 -6.18
N ALA A 148 -21.46 -5.78 -6.59
CA ALA A 148 -21.01 -5.95 -7.97
C ALA A 148 -19.74 -6.82 -8.00
N PRO A 149 -19.45 -7.53 -9.10
CA PRO A 149 -18.17 -8.20 -9.28
C PRO A 149 -17.00 -7.21 -9.10
N MET A 150 -15.88 -7.67 -8.54
CA MET A 150 -14.69 -6.86 -8.30
C MET A 150 -13.48 -7.50 -9.00
N ILE A 151 -12.73 -6.67 -9.73
CA ILE A 151 -11.40 -7.00 -10.24
C ILE A 151 -10.44 -6.07 -9.50
N LEU A 152 -9.53 -6.65 -8.72
CA LEU A 152 -8.60 -5.92 -7.86
C LEU A 152 -7.15 -6.17 -8.29
N VAL A 153 -6.36 -5.10 -8.35
CA VAL A 153 -4.90 -5.16 -8.45
C VAL A 153 -4.24 -4.50 -7.24
N ALA A 154 -3.16 -5.09 -6.78
CA ALA A 154 -2.36 -4.62 -5.65
C ALA A 154 -0.88 -4.92 -5.95
N ASN A 155 -0.24 -4.05 -6.73
CA ASN A 155 1.18 -4.19 -7.06
C ASN A 155 2.04 -3.65 -5.91
N GLU A 156 2.99 -4.46 -5.43
CA GLU A 156 3.94 -4.04 -4.36
C GLU A 156 3.24 -3.48 -3.10
N LEU A 157 2.06 -4.03 -2.79
CA LEU A 157 1.33 -3.68 -1.59
C LEU A 157 1.71 -4.57 -0.41
N LEU A 158 1.82 -5.88 -0.65
CA LEU A 158 1.93 -6.89 0.42
C LEU A 158 3.29 -6.86 1.13
N ASP A 159 4.36 -6.50 0.41
CA ASP A 159 5.70 -6.30 0.94
C ASP A 159 5.81 -5.03 1.79
N CYS A 160 4.92 -4.06 1.60
CA CYS A 160 4.76 -2.90 2.47
C CYS A 160 3.82 -3.14 3.66
N LEU A 161 3.26 -4.36 3.83
CA LEU A 161 2.44 -4.65 5.00
C LEU A 161 3.30 -5.02 6.21
N PRO A 162 2.98 -4.48 7.40
CA PRO A 162 3.75 -4.73 8.61
C PRO A 162 3.65 -6.19 9.06
N ALA A 163 4.71 -6.97 8.85
CA ALA A 163 4.76 -8.38 9.22
C ALA A 163 5.15 -8.56 10.71
N ARG A 164 4.42 -9.43 11.42
CA ARG A 164 4.87 -9.94 12.72
C ARG A 164 6.07 -10.85 12.51
N GLN A 165 7.05 -10.73 13.39
CA GLN A 165 8.26 -11.55 13.36
C GLN A 165 8.32 -12.39 14.62
N PHE A 166 8.59 -13.68 14.47
CA PHE A 166 8.69 -14.63 15.58
C PHE A 166 10.01 -15.38 15.53
N ALA A 167 10.61 -15.60 16.69
CA ALA A 167 11.83 -16.38 16.85
C ALA A 167 11.56 -17.59 17.73
N ARG A 168 12.02 -18.77 17.29
CA ARG A 168 12.02 -19.98 18.11
C ARG A 168 13.18 -19.94 19.10
N THR A 169 12.89 -19.95 20.39
CA THR A 169 13.86 -19.97 21.49
C THR A 169 13.85 -21.34 22.18
N ARG A 170 14.67 -21.51 23.22
CA ARG A 170 14.65 -22.72 24.07
C ARG A 170 13.34 -22.87 24.85
N ASP A 171 12.69 -21.74 25.17
CA ASP A 171 11.50 -21.68 26.02
C ASP A 171 10.19 -21.58 25.21
N GLY A 172 10.26 -21.64 23.88
CA GLY A 172 9.10 -21.58 22.98
C GLY A 172 9.23 -20.53 21.89
N TRP A 173 8.10 -20.07 21.35
CA TRP A 173 8.09 -18.95 20.41
C TRP A 173 8.11 -17.62 21.17
N ALA A 174 8.91 -16.68 20.68
CA ALA A 174 8.91 -15.30 21.15
C ALA A 174 8.61 -14.36 19.97
N GLU A 175 7.81 -13.33 20.21
CA GLU A 175 7.63 -12.25 19.26
C GLU A 175 8.85 -11.33 19.27
N ARG A 176 9.34 -10.98 18.09
CA ARG A 176 10.37 -9.95 17.96
C ARG A 176 9.73 -8.57 18.11
N VAL A 177 10.35 -7.77 18.96
CA VAL A 177 9.89 -6.43 19.35
C VAL A 177 11.01 -5.41 19.15
N ILE A 178 10.67 -4.13 19.17
CA ILE A 178 11.61 -3.00 19.18
C ILE A 178 11.63 -2.42 20.59
N GLY A 179 12.79 -2.48 21.22
CA GLY A 179 13.08 -1.95 22.55
C GLY A 179 14.20 -0.89 22.52
N LEU A 180 14.74 -0.57 23.70
CA LEU A 180 15.96 0.24 23.85
C LEU A 180 17.14 -0.64 24.23
N GLY A 181 18.28 -0.45 23.56
CA GLY A 181 19.57 -1.03 23.93
C GLY A 181 20.22 -0.31 25.11
N GLU A 182 21.38 -0.80 25.55
CA GLU A 182 22.14 -0.21 26.68
C GLU A 182 22.67 1.20 26.36
N ASP A 183 22.92 1.49 25.08
CA ASP A 183 23.27 2.81 24.55
C ASP A 183 22.07 3.75 24.42
N GLY A 184 20.87 3.25 24.76
CA GLY A 184 19.61 3.96 24.59
C GLY A 184 19.15 4.02 23.14
N GLU A 185 19.75 3.29 22.19
CA GLU A 185 19.28 3.25 20.80
C GLU A 185 18.21 2.18 20.57
N LEU A 186 17.47 2.28 19.47
CA LEU A 186 16.47 1.29 19.12
C LEU A 186 17.16 -0.05 18.82
N ALA A 187 16.70 -1.12 19.48
CA ALA A 187 17.25 -2.46 19.32
C ALA A 187 16.16 -3.51 19.21
N PHE A 188 16.45 -4.61 18.50
CA PHE A 188 15.57 -5.77 18.50
C PHE A 188 15.61 -6.47 19.86
N GLY A 189 14.43 -6.80 20.39
CA GLY A 189 14.24 -7.65 21.56
C GLY A 189 13.36 -8.86 21.26
N LEU A 190 13.20 -9.74 22.25
CA LEU A 190 12.30 -10.88 22.21
C LEU A 190 11.31 -10.81 23.38
N ARG A 191 10.02 -10.91 23.07
CA ARG A 191 8.94 -11.02 24.05
C ARG A 191 8.35 -12.44 24.01
N PRO A 192 8.48 -13.24 25.08
CA PRO A 192 7.89 -14.58 25.12
C PRO A 192 6.39 -14.56 24.81
N LEU A 193 5.91 -15.55 24.05
CA LEU A 193 4.48 -15.75 23.80
C LEU A 193 3.95 -16.84 24.71
N ASN A 194 2.97 -16.48 25.54
CA ASN A 194 2.26 -17.41 26.40
C ASN A 194 0.74 -17.22 26.23
N PRO A 195 0.01 -18.16 25.59
CA PRO A 195 0.51 -19.35 24.88
C PRO A 195 1.22 -19.02 23.54
N PRO A 196 1.99 -19.95 22.97
CA PRO A 196 2.54 -19.80 21.62
C PRO A 196 1.44 -19.71 20.55
N PRO A 197 1.71 -19.11 19.39
CA PRO A 197 0.75 -18.91 18.30
C PRO A 197 0.36 -20.21 17.59
#